data_AF-A0A1D6KA78-F1
#
_entry.id   AF-A0A1D6KA78-F1
#
_cell.length_a   1.000
_cell.length_b   1.000
_cell.length_c   1.000
_cell.angle_alpha   90.00
_cell.angle_beta   90.00
_cell.angle_gamma   90.00
#
_symmetry.space_group_name_H-M   'P 1'
#
loop_
_entity.id
_entity.type
_entity.pdbx_description
1 polymer ?
#
loop_
_entity_poly.entity_id
_entity_poly.type
_entity_poly.pdbx_seq_one_letter_code
_entity_poly.pdbx_strand_id
1 'polypeptide(L)'
;MLSCLVCRHVVKSFLQGFLPGLALKIFLYILPTVLLIMSKVEGYVSLSSLERRTASKYYYFMLVNVFLGSIIAGTAFEQLYSFLHQPPTQIPRTIGVAIPMKATFFMTYVMVDGWAGIANEILRVKALVIYHLKNMFIVKTERDRDRAMDPGSIGLGENLPSLQLYFLLGLVYAVVTPLLLPFIIVFFAFAFLVYRHQVSQSG
;
A
#
# COMPACT_ATOMS: atom_id res chain seq x y z
N MET A 1 -28.20 31.66 18.69
CA MET A 1 -27.17 32.15 17.74
C MET A 1 -25.81 31.45 17.91
N LEU A 2 -25.43 30.94 19.10
CA LEU A 2 -24.16 30.21 19.29
C LEU A 2 -24.09 28.81 18.62
N SER A 3 -25.19 28.05 18.54
CA SER A 3 -25.15 26.70 17.95
C SER A 3 -24.79 26.68 16.45
N CYS A 4 -25.04 27.77 15.73
CA CYS A 4 -24.73 27.89 14.30
C CYS A 4 -23.22 28.15 14.06
N LEU A 5 -22.54 28.82 15.01
CA LEU A 5 -21.11 29.12 14.94
C LEU A 5 -20.25 27.89 15.27
N VAL A 6 -20.70 27.06 16.22
CA VAL A 6 -20.06 25.77 16.54
C VAL A 6 -20.17 24.81 15.36
N CYS A 7 -21.33 24.69 14.71
CA CYS A 7 -21.46 23.87 13.50
C CYS A 7 -20.53 24.34 12.38
N ARG A 8 -20.37 25.65 12.15
CA ARG A 8 -19.46 26.16 11.12
C ARG A 8 -17.99 25.86 11.43
N HIS A 9 -17.58 25.89 12.70
CA HIS A 9 -16.20 25.58 13.09
C HIS A 9 -15.94 24.07 13.10
N VAL A 10 -16.88 23.24 13.57
CA VAL A 10 -16.79 21.78 13.52
C VAL A 10 -16.78 21.29 12.08
N VAL A 11 -17.65 21.82 11.22
CA VAL A 11 -17.69 21.48 9.79
C VAL A 11 -16.41 21.95 9.07
N LYS A 12 -15.89 23.15 9.37
CA LYS A 12 -14.58 23.59 8.83
C LYS A 12 -13.42 22.73 9.33
N SER A 13 -13.35 22.40 10.61
CA SER A 13 -12.27 21.57 11.16
C SER A 13 -12.34 20.13 10.66
N PHE A 14 -13.55 19.59 10.44
CA PHE A 14 -13.75 18.29 9.82
C PHE A 14 -13.37 18.32 8.34
N LEU A 15 -13.80 19.33 7.58
CA LEU A 15 -13.40 19.50 6.18
C LEU A 15 -11.90 19.76 6.00
N GLN A 16 -11.26 20.47 6.92
CA GLN A 16 -9.85 20.84 6.78
C GLN A 16 -8.90 19.74 7.29
N GLY A 17 -9.31 18.95 8.28
CA GLY A 17 -8.50 17.85 8.83
C GLY A 17 -8.80 16.46 8.24
N PHE A 18 -10.07 16.16 7.96
CA PHE A 18 -10.49 14.82 7.55
C PHE A 18 -10.60 14.66 6.03
N LEU A 19 -11.10 15.69 5.33
CA LEU A 19 -11.29 15.65 3.88
C LEU A 19 -10.00 15.37 3.09
N PRO A 20 -8.83 16.01 3.37
CA PRO A 20 -7.62 15.71 2.62
C PRO A 20 -7.13 14.28 2.86
N GLY A 21 -7.26 13.76 4.08
CA GLY A 21 -6.92 12.37 4.40
C GLY A 21 -7.83 11.36 3.69
N LEU A 22 -9.13 11.63 3.65
CA LEU A 22 -10.10 10.79 2.94
C LEU A 22 -9.87 10.84 1.43
N ALA A 23 -9.69 12.04 0.86
CA ALA A 23 -9.41 12.24 -0.56
C ALA A 23 -8.12 11.52 -0.98
N LEU A 24 -7.06 11.62 -0.18
CA LEU A 24 -5.81 10.92 -0.43
C LEU A 24 -6.00 9.40 -0.37
N LYS A 25 -6.74 8.88 0.62
CA LYS A 25 -7.00 7.43 0.74
C LYS A 25 -7.82 6.90 -0.45
N ILE A 26 -8.84 7.64 -0.89
CA ILE A 26 -9.62 7.30 -2.09
C ILE A 26 -8.73 7.30 -3.33
N PHE A 27 -7.88 8.33 -3.47
CA PHE A 27 -6.93 8.42 -4.57
C PHE A 27 -5.96 7.22 -4.60
N LEU A 28 -5.37 6.86 -3.46
CA LEU A 28 -4.48 5.71 -3.34
C LEU A 28 -5.19 4.38 -3.62
N TYR A 29 -6.48 4.25 -3.27
CA TYR A 29 -7.27 3.06 -3.59
C TYR A 29 -7.55 2.91 -5.10
N ILE A 30 -7.78 4.02 -5.79
CA ILE A 30 -8.07 4.05 -7.24
C ILE A 30 -6.78 3.92 -8.07
N LEU A 31 -5.64 4.29 -7.50
CA LEU A 31 -4.34 4.33 -8.14
C LEU A 31 -3.94 3.06 -8.92
N PRO A 32 -3.98 1.83 -8.35
CA PRO A 32 -3.58 0.63 -9.09
C PRO A 32 -4.45 0.42 -10.34
N THR A 33 -5.74 0.73 -10.26
CA THR A 33 -6.66 0.66 -11.41
C THR A 33 -6.29 1.67 -12.49
N VAL A 34 -5.94 2.90 -12.09
CA VAL A 34 -5.50 3.95 -13.04
C VAL A 34 -4.20 3.56 -13.72
N LEU A 35 -3.23 3.02 -12.98
CA LEU A 35 -1.95 2.56 -13.55
C LEU A 35 -2.13 1.39 -14.52
N LEU A 36 -3.10 0.52 -14.25
CA LEU A 36 -3.46 -0.58 -15.14
C LEU A 36 -4.13 -0.07 -16.43
N ILE A 37 -5.03 0.90 -16.33
CA ILE A 37 -5.63 1.55 -17.51
C ILE A 37 -4.56 2.26 -18.35
N MET A 38 -3.67 3.02 -17.71
CA MET A 38 -2.56 3.67 -18.39
C MET A 38 -1.68 2.66 -19.13
N SER A 39 -1.35 1.54 -18.49
CA SER A 39 -0.56 0.49 -19.11
C SER A 39 -1.32 -0.23 -20.24
N LYS A 40 -2.66 -0.31 -20.18
CA LYS A 40 -3.48 -0.82 -21.30
C LYS A 40 -3.44 0.13 -22.50
N VAL A 41 -3.48 1.44 -22.27
CA VAL A 41 -3.38 2.46 -23.33
C VAL A 41 -2.03 2.42 -24.03
N GLU A 42 -0.96 2.02 -23.32
CA GLU A 42 0.38 1.80 -23.92
C GLU A 42 0.44 0.63 -24.92
N GLY A 43 -0.57 -0.23 -24.98
CA GLY A 43 -0.71 -1.22 -26.06
C GLY A 43 0.18 -2.46 -25.94
N TYR A 44 0.39 -3.01 -24.74
CA TYR A 44 1.13 -4.27 -24.59
C TYR A 44 0.35 -5.47 -25.15
N VAL A 45 1.03 -6.31 -25.93
CA VAL A 45 0.43 -7.48 -26.62
C VAL A 45 0.08 -8.62 -25.66
N SER A 46 0.83 -8.79 -24.55
CA SER A 46 0.60 -9.88 -23.59
C SER A 46 0.19 -9.38 -22.21
N LEU A 47 -0.76 -10.09 -21.58
CA LEU A 47 -1.25 -9.80 -20.24
C LEU A 47 -0.15 -9.83 -19.19
N SER A 48 0.78 -10.80 -19.27
CA SER A 48 1.92 -10.87 -18.35
C SER A 48 2.83 -9.63 -18.45
N SER A 49 3.07 -9.13 -19.66
CA SER A 49 3.86 -7.90 -19.85
C SER A 49 3.13 -6.69 -19.29
N LEU A 50 1.83 -6.60 -19.53
CA LEU A 50 0.96 -5.54 -19.01
C LEU A 50 1.00 -5.50 -17.47
N GLU A 51 0.79 -6.65 -16.82
CA GLU A 51 0.80 -6.77 -15.37
C GLU A 51 2.17 -6.42 -14.78
N ARG A 52 3.26 -6.93 -15.36
CA ARG A 52 4.62 -6.64 -14.90
C ARG A 52 5.00 -5.16 -15.04
N ARG A 53 4.54 -4.49 -16.11
CA ARG A 53 4.75 -3.05 -16.32
C ARG A 53 3.92 -2.22 -15.35
N THR A 54 2.67 -2.60 -15.13
CA THR A 54 1.78 -1.98 -14.14
C THR A 54 2.37 -2.10 -12.74
N ALA A 55 2.81 -3.30 -12.35
CA ALA A 55 3.44 -3.57 -11.06
C ALA A 55 4.72 -2.74 -10.88
N SER A 56 5.59 -2.67 -11.90
CA SER A 56 6.79 -1.82 -11.86
C SER A 56 6.46 -0.34 -11.63
N LYS A 57 5.45 0.21 -12.33
CA LYS A 57 5.03 1.60 -12.13
C LYS A 57 4.47 1.82 -10.72
N TYR A 58 3.68 0.89 -10.22
CA TYR A 58 3.14 0.97 -8.88
C TYR A 58 4.24 0.90 -7.81
N TYR A 59 5.25 0.06 -8.02
CA TYR A 59 6.44 0.00 -7.15
C TYR A 59 7.18 1.34 -7.10
N TYR A 60 7.48 1.96 -8.26
CA TYR A 60 8.14 3.27 -8.28
C TYR A 60 7.29 4.35 -7.61
N PHE A 61 5.97 4.32 -7.81
CA PHE A 61 5.07 5.26 -7.16
C PHE A 61 5.10 5.11 -5.63
N MET A 62 5.03 3.87 -5.12
CA MET A 62 5.12 3.61 -3.68
C MET A 62 6.49 3.96 -3.11
N LEU A 63 7.58 3.69 -3.84
CA LEU A 63 8.92 4.08 -3.43
C LEU A 63 9.02 5.60 -3.25
N VAL A 64 8.51 6.37 -4.21
CA VAL A 64 8.57 7.84 -4.14
C VAL A 64 7.62 8.38 -3.07
N ASN A 65 6.39 7.88 -2.96
CA ASN A 65 5.40 8.43 -2.03
C ASN A 65 5.52 7.90 -0.60
N VAL A 66 5.60 6.58 -0.44
CA VAL A 66 5.61 5.92 0.88
C VAL A 66 7.01 5.98 1.49
N PHE A 67 8.05 5.65 0.72
CA PHE A 67 9.41 5.64 1.27
C PHE A 67 10.06 7.02 1.26
N LEU A 68 10.31 7.62 0.09
CA LEU A 68 10.94 8.94 0.00
C LEU A 68 10.03 10.03 0.58
N GLY A 69 8.73 9.99 0.28
CA GLY A 69 7.77 10.98 0.77
C GLY A 69 7.65 10.99 2.28
N SER A 70 7.68 9.84 2.96
CA SER A 70 7.66 9.81 4.43
C SER A 70 8.97 10.28 5.07
N ILE A 71 10.11 9.99 4.44
CA ILE A 71 11.41 10.54 4.86
C ILE A 71 11.40 12.06 4.70
N ILE A 72 11.07 12.56 3.50
CA ILE A 72 11.10 13.99 3.18
C ILE A 72 10.05 14.76 3.99
N ALA A 73 8.79 14.33 4.00
CA ALA A 73 7.75 15.00 4.78
C ALA A 73 8.07 14.95 6.27
N GLY A 74 8.51 13.79 6.76
CA GLY A 74 8.89 13.64 8.15
C GLY A 74 10.07 14.52 8.54
N THR A 75 11.06 14.70 7.67
CA THR A 75 12.14 15.68 7.87
C THR A 75 11.69 17.11 7.75
N ALA A 76 10.82 17.42 6.79
CA ALA A 76 10.32 18.76 6.55
C ALA A 76 9.47 19.22 7.73
N PHE A 77 8.68 18.35 8.36
CA PHE A 77 7.90 18.70 9.56
C PHE A 77 8.76 18.80 10.82
N GLU A 78 9.74 17.90 11.01
CA GLU A 78 10.61 17.93 12.20
C GLU A 78 11.69 19.03 12.13
N GLN A 79 12.06 19.47 10.93
CA GLN A 79 13.14 20.43 10.69
C GLN A 79 12.68 21.62 9.83
N LEU A 80 11.38 21.93 9.78
CA LEU A 80 10.79 22.97 8.91
C LEU A 80 11.53 24.31 9.02
N TYR A 81 11.95 24.65 10.24
CA TYR A 81 12.65 25.90 10.52
C TYR A 81 14.09 25.94 9.98
N SER A 82 14.79 24.80 9.99
CA SER A 82 16.17 24.67 9.49
C SER A 82 16.24 24.33 8.00
N PHE A 83 15.28 23.61 7.43
CA PHE A 83 15.25 23.27 5.99
C PHE A 83 15.03 24.50 5.09
N LEU A 84 14.21 25.45 5.53
CA LEU A 84 13.96 26.69 4.77
C LEU A 84 15.18 27.62 4.69
N HIS A 85 16.17 27.44 5.59
CA HIS A 85 17.35 28.31 5.69
C HIS A 85 18.68 27.60 5.39
N GLN A 86 18.67 26.31 5.05
CA GLN A 86 19.90 25.55 4.82
C GLN A 86 20.25 25.38 3.33
N PRO A 87 21.54 25.44 2.98
CA PRO A 87 22.00 25.24 1.61
C PRO A 87 21.81 23.77 1.16
N PRO A 88 21.62 23.51 -0.16
CA PRO A 88 21.38 22.17 -0.71
C PRO A 88 22.45 21.12 -0.38
N THR A 89 23.66 21.56 0.01
CA THR A 89 24.77 20.72 0.43
C THR A 89 24.52 19.96 1.73
N GLN A 90 23.56 20.38 2.57
CA GLN A 90 23.24 19.70 3.83
C GLN A 90 22.13 18.64 3.69
N ILE A 91 21.44 18.58 2.54
CA ILE A 91 20.34 17.64 2.29
C ILE A 91 20.74 16.17 2.53
N PRO A 92 21.89 15.66 2.02
CA PRO A 92 22.29 14.27 2.25
C PRO A 92 22.57 13.97 3.73
N ARG A 93 23.15 14.94 4.45
CA ARG A 93 23.45 14.81 5.88
C ARG A 93 22.17 14.74 6.70
N THR A 94 21.20 15.58 6.36
CA THR A 94 19.90 15.62 7.03
C THR A 94 19.10 14.34 6.80
N ILE A 95 19.09 13.83 5.57
CA ILE A 95 18.45 12.54 5.24
C ILE A 95 19.13 11.40 6.01
N GLY A 96 20.47 11.41 6.13
CA GLY A 96 21.23 10.39 6.86
C GLY A 96 20.85 10.28 8.34
N VAL A 97 20.51 11.39 9.00
CA VAL A 97 20.04 11.40 10.40
C VAL A 97 18.56 11.02 10.50
N ALA A 98 17.77 11.39 9.49
CA ALA A 98 16.33 11.17 9.49
C ALA A 98 15.91 9.72 9.25
N ILE A 99 16.66 8.97 8.42
CA ILE A 99 16.36 7.56 8.12
C ILE A 99 16.27 6.73 9.43
N PRO A 100 17.28 6.73 10.32
CA PRO A 100 17.17 6.04 11.61
C PRO A 100 15.98 6.52 12.46
N MET A 101 15.70 7.83 12.49
CA MET A 101 14.59 8.39 13.28
C MET A 101 13.22 7.90 12.79
N LYS A 102 13.08 7.61 11.49
CA LYS A 102 11.84 7.06 10.91
C LYS A 102 11.74 5.53 10.98
N ALA A 103 12.74 4.84 11.53
CA ALA A 103 12.68 3.38 11.68
C ALA A 103 11.43 2.94 12.47
N THR A 104 11.05 3.65 13.54
CA THR A 104 9.84 3.34 14.33
C THR A 104 8.55 3.48 13.53
N PHE A 105 8.47 4.50 12.66
CA PHE A 105 7.33 4.67 11.76
C PHE A 105 7.24 3.51 10.76
N PHE A 106 8.37 3.09 10.19
CA PHE A 106 8.37 1.96 9.26
C PHE A 106 8.13 0.61 9.94
N MET A 107 8.54 0.43 11.20
CA MET A 107 8.18 -0.75 12.00
C MET A 107 6.67 -0.84 12.17
N THR A 108 6.01 0.24 12.60
CA THR A 108 4.55 0.24 12.75
C THR A 108 3.84 0.10 11.41
N TYR A 109 4.38 0.69 10.33
CA TYR A 109 3.86 0.51 8.98
C TYR A 109 3.89 -0.96 8.54
N VAL A 110 5.02 -1.68 8.74
CA VAL A 110 5.12 -3.11 8.41
C VAL A 110 4.17 -3.96 9.27
N MET A 111 4.01 -3.64 10.56
CA MET A 111 3.08 -4.36 11.43
C MET A 111 1.61 -4.12 11.06
N VAL A 112 1.23 -2.89 10.71
CA VAL A 112 -0.16 -2.56 10.39
C VAL A 112 -0.50 -2.95 8.96
N ASP A 113 0.24 -2.48 7.98
CA ASP A 113 -0.06 -2.69 6.57
C ASP A 113 0.41 -4.07 6.08
N GLY A 114 1.61 -4.48 6.48
CA GLY A 114 2.16 -5.78 6.10
C GLY A 114 1.39 -6.94 6.72
N TRP A 115 1.31 -7.00 8.06
CA TRP A 115 0.68 -8.15 8.71
C TRP A 115 -0.84 -8.19 8.47
N ALA A 116 -1.53 -7.05 8.45
CA ALA A 116 -2.95 -7.03 8.06
C ALA A 116 -3.13 -7.37 6.58
N GLY A 117 -2.18 -7.01 5.71
CA GLY A 117 -2.15 -7.42 4.31
C GLY A 117 -2.12 -8.94 4.17
N ILE A 118 -1.25 -9.63 4.92
CA ILE A 118 -1.19 -11.10 4.95
C ILE A 118 -2.52 -11.67 5.46
N ALA A 119 -3.07 -11.13 6.54
CA ALA A 119 -4.35 -11.59 7.07
C ALA A 119 -5.49 -11.46 6.04
N ASN A 120 -5.52 -10.34 5.30
CA ASN A 120 -6.47 -10.11 4.21
C ASN A 120 -6.28 -11.10 3.05
N GLU A 121 -5.03 -11.45 2.75
CA GLU A 121 -4.67 -12.40 1.69
C GLU A 121 -5.05 -13.84 2.05
N ILE A 122 -4.89 -14.23 3.32
CA ILE A 122 -5.35 -15.53 3.85
C ILE A 122 -6.88 -15.65 3.73
N LEU A 123 -7.60 -14.62 4.18
CA LEU A 123 -9.06 -14.60 4.15
C LEU A 123 -9.63 -14.43 2.75
N ARG A 124 -8.79 -14.07 1.75
CA ARG A 124 -9.19 -13.69 0.39
C ARG A 124 -10.45 -12.81 0.41
N VAL A 125 -10.41 -11.73 1.21
CA VAL A 125 -11.58 -10.90 1.51
C VAL A 125 -12.26 -10.40 0.23
N LYS A 126 -11.49 -10.00 -0.79
CA LYS A 126 -12.01 -9.58 -2.10
C LYS A 126 -12.86 -10.67 -2.75
N ALA A 127 -12.34 -11.90 -2.86
CA ALA A 127 -13.05 -13.02 -3.46
C ALA A 127 -14.28 -13.41 -2.63
N LEU A 128 -14.18 -13.40 -1.30
CA LEU A 128 -15.28 -13.75 -0.41
C LEU A 128 -16.45 -12.75 -0.52
N VAL A 129 -16.16 -11.45 -0.60
CA VAL A 129 -17.16 -10.40 -0.77
C VAL A 129 -17.83 -10.49 -2.14
N ILE A 130 -17.04 -10.70 -3.21
CA ILE A 130 -17.57 -10.88 -4.56
C ILE A 130 -18.46 -12.13 -4.63
N TYR A 131 -18.05 -13.23 -3.98
CA TYR A 131 -18.84 -14.44 -3.90
C TYR A 131 -20.20 -14.20 -3.23
N HIS A 132 -20.22 -13.57 -2.05
CA HIS A 132 -21.48 -13.27 -1.35
C HIS A 132 -22.38 -12.33 -2.16
N LEU A 133 -21.79 -11.32 -2.80
CA LEU A 133 -22.55 -10.38 -3.63
C LEU A 133 -23.14 -11.06 -4.87
N LYS A 134 -22.35 -11.89 -5.57
CA LYS A 134 -22.84 -12.69 -6.71
C LYS A 134 -23.91 -13.69 -6.28
N ASN A 135 -23.70 -14.37 -5.16
CA ASN A 135 -24.67 -15.33 -4.61
C ASN A 135 -26.00 -14.67 -4.25
N MET A 136 -25.97 -13.41 -3.76
CA MET A 136 -27.19 -12.70 -3.40
C MET A 136 -27.96 -12.14 -4.60
N PHE A 137 -27.27 -11.61 -5.61
CA PHE A 137 -27.93 -10.85 -6.68
C PHE A 137 -28.00 -11.56 -8.04
N ILE A 138 -27.08 -12.49 -8.33
CA ILE A 138 -26.83 -12.97 -9.70
C ILE A 138 -27.07 -14.48 -9.84
N VAL A 139 -26.82 -15.27 -8.79
CA VAL A 139 -26.96 -16.73 -8.85
C VAL A 139 -28.43 -17.13 -8.95
N LYS A 140 -28.83 -17.61 -10.14
CA LYS A 140 -30.16 -18.23 -10.39
C LYS A 140 -30.04 -19.68 -10.87
N THR A 141 -28.89 -20.08 -11.39
CA THR A 141 -28.63 -21.40 -11.96
C THR A 141 -27.39 -22.03 -11.34
N GLU A 142 -27.27 -23.37 -11.31
CA GLU A 142 -26.07 -24.06 -10.80
C GLU A 142 -24.77 -23.62 -11.52
N ARG A 143 -24.84 -23.36 -12.83
CA ARG A 143 -23.70 -22.82 -13.61
C ARG A 143 -23.25 -21.42 -13.18
N ASP A 144 -24.16 -20.61 -12.64
CA ASP A 144 -23.82 -19.28 -12.12
C ASP A 144 -23.16 -19.39 -10.74
N ARG A 145 -23.49 -20.45 -9.99
CA ARG A 145 -22.85 -20.78 -8.72
C ARG A 145 -21.40 -21.24 -8.93
N ASP A 146 -21.15 -22.09 -9.93
CA ASP A 146 -19.78 -22.52 -10.27
C ASP A 146 -18.90 -21.34 -10.72
N ARG A 147 -19.43 -20.43 -11.54
CA ARG A 147 -18.74 -19.18 -11.94
C ARG A 147 -18.55 -18.18 -10.81
N ALA A 148 -19.38 -18.24 -9.76
CA ALA A 148 -19.22 -17.42 -8.58
C ALA A 148 -18.16 -18.00 -7.63
N MET A 149 -18.00 -19.33 -7.62
CA MET A 149 -17.00 -20.03 -6.80
C MET A 149 -15.57 -19.93 -7.32
N ASP A 150 -15.35 -19.50 -8.57
CA ASP A 150 -14.00 -19.26 -9.10
C ASP A 150 -13.34 -18.08 -8.38
N PRO A 151 -12.28 -18.31 -7.58
CA PRO A 151 -11.61 -17.25 -6.83
C PRO A 151 -10.70 -16.37 -7.71
N GLY A 152 -10.53 -16.71 -9.00
CA GLY A 152 -9.67 -15.98 -9.92
C GLY A 152 -8.17 -16.29 -9.74
N SER A 153 -7.33 -15.56 -10.48
CA SER A 153 -5.88 -15.72 -10.39
C SER A 153 -5.34 -15.24 -9.04
N ILE A 154 -4.24 -15.85 -8.60
CA ILE A 154 -3.43 -15.37 -7.49
C ILE A 154 -3.04 -13.94 -7.86
N GLY A 155 -3.54 -12.93 -7.14
CA GLY A 155 -3.38 -11.50 -7.43
C GLY A 155 -1.94 -10.98 -7.26
N LEU A 156 -0.96 -11.77 -7.69
CA LEU A 156 0.46 -11.54 -7.56
C LEU A 156 0.85 -10.19 -8.14
N GLY A 157 0.27 -9.78 -9.28
CA GLY A 157 0.55 -8.47 -9.89
C GLY A 157 0.20 -7.27 -9.00
N GLU A 158 -0.82 -7.38 -8.14
CA GLU A 158 -1.23 -6.31 -7.23
C GLU A 158 -0.39 -6.28 -5.95
N ASN A 159 -0.03 -7.47 -5.43
CA ASN A 159 0.70 -7.60 -4.17
C ASN A 159 2.22 -7.52 -4.32
N LEU A 160 2.76 -7.83 -5.51
CA LEU A 160 4.21 -7.86 -5.78
C LEU A 160 4.91 -6.53 -5.48
N PRO A 161 4.35 -5.35 -5.85
CA PRO A 161 4.99 -4.07 -5.55
C PRO A 161 5.13 -3.79 -4.04
N SER A 162 4.15 -4.21 -3.23
CA SER A 162 4.20 -4.06 -1.77
C SER A 162 5.24 -4.98 -1.16
N LEU A 163 5.33 -6.23 -1.63
CA LEU A 163 6.38 -7.18 -1.22
C LEU A 163 7.79 -6.65 -1.56
N GLN A 164 7.97 -6.08 -2.75
CA GLN A 164 9.23 -5.46 -3.16
C GLN A 164 9.58 -4.25 -2.28
N LEU A 165 8.58 -3.45 -1.89
CA LEU A 165 8.79 -2.34 -0.97
C LEU A 165 9.28 -2.84 0.40
N TYR A 166 8.65 -3.85 0.98
CA TYR A 166 9.11 -4.42 2.25
C TYR A 166 10.52 -5.04 2.14
N PHE A 167 10.84 -5.66 1.01
CA PHE A 167 12.20 -6.16 0.75
C PHE A 167 13.22 -5.01 0.73
N LEU A 168 12.91 -3.91 0.03
CA LEU A 168 13.74 -2.70 0.00
C LEU A 168 13.93 -2.13 1.41
N LEU A 169 12.86 -2.02 2.21
CA LEU A 169 12.96 -1.57 3.60
C LEU A 169 13.86 -2.48 4.41
N GLY A 170 13.73 -3.80 4.27
CA GLY A 170 14.60 -4.77 4.95
C GLY A 170 16.07 -4.56 4.60
N LEU A 171 16.39 -4.35 3.33
CA LEU A 171 17.76 -4.13 2.87
C LEU A 171 18.34 -2.80 3.37
N VAL A 172 17.58 -1.71 3.28
CA VAL A 172 18.01 -0.38 3.75
C VAL A 172 18.20 -0.36 5.26
N TYR A 173 17.24 -0.91 6.01
CA TYR A 173 17.28 -0.89 7.48
C TYR A 173 18.09 -2.03 8.10
N ALA A 174 18.52 -3.03 7.33
CA ALA A 174 19.43 -4.07 7.82
C ALA A 174 20.72 -3.50 8.40
N VAL A 175 21.28 -2.47 7.73
CA VAL A 175 22.52 -1.81 8.17
C VAL A 175 22.24 -0.69 9.17
N VAL A 176 21.11 0.00 9.04
CA VAL A 176 20.79 1.19 9.86
C VAL A 176 20.19 0.83 11.21
N THR A 177 19.13 0.01 11.23
CA THR A 177 18.36 -0.33 12.43
C THR A 177 17.97 -1.81 12.39
N PRO A 178 18.83 -2.74 12.87
CA PRO A 178 18.61 -4.18 12.74
C PRO A 178 17.38 -4.69 13.51
N LEU A 179 16.82 -3.89 14.42
CA LEU A 179 15.60 -4.23 15.15
C LEU A 179 14.38 -4.43 14.23
N LEU A 180 14.37 -3.83 13.04
CA LEU A 180 13.29 -3.96 12.06
C LEU A 180 13.35 -5.31 11.29
N LEU A 181 14.53 -5.92 11.18
CA LEU A 181 14.74 -7.16 10.41
C LEU A 181 13.89 -8.35 10.89
N PRO A 182 13.83 -8.69 12.19
CA PRO A 182 13.01 -9.79 12.67
C PRO A 182 11.53 -9.67 12.26
N PHE A 183 10.96 -8.46 12.29
CA PHE A 183 9.58 -8.22 11.89
C PHE A 183 9.35 -8.50 10.40
N ILE A 184 10.32 -8.11 9.55
CA ILE A 184 10.28 -8.37 8.12
C ILE A 184 10.48 -9.86 7.81
N ILE A 185 11.39 -10.53 8.50
CA ILE A 185 11.63 -11.97 8.30
C ILE A 185 10.38 -12.77 8.66
N VAL A 186 9.74 -12.45 9.79
CA VAL A 186 8.46 -13.07 10.19
C VAL A 186 7.38 -12.81 9.15
N PHE A 187 7.27 -11.56 8.65
CA PHE A 187 6.36 -11.22 7.57
C PHE A 187 6.61 -12.06 6.31
N PHE A 188 7.86 -12.19 5.85
CA PHE A 188 8.19 -12.99 4.67
C PHE A 188 7.97 -14.49 4.89
N ALA A 189 8.19 -15.01 6.09
CA ALA A 189 7.90 -16.40 6.44
C ALA A 189 6.39 -16.68 6.33
N PHE A 190 5.55 -15.81 6.87
CA PHE A 190 4.10 -15.93 6.73
C PHE A 190 3.66 -15.76 5.27
N ALA A 191 4.16 -14.74 4.56
CA ALA A 191 3.85 -14.55 3.15
C ALA A 191 4.20 -15.79 2.31
N PHE A 192 5.36 -16.40 2.55
CA PHE A 192 5.77 -17.64 1.89
C PHE A 192 4.79 -18.79 2.14
N LEU A 193 4.37 -19.01 3.40
CA LEU A 193 3.39 -20.05 3.73
C LEU A 193 2.05 -19.83 3.04
N VAL A 194 1.57 -18.58 3.04
CA VAL A 194 0.28 -18.21 2.44
C VAL A 194 0.32 -18.38 0.93
N TYR A 195 1.31 -17.81 0.25
CA TYR A 195 1.43 -17.94 -1.21
C TYR A 195 1.67 -19.39 -1.63
N ARG A 196 2.47 -20.17 -0.88
CA ARG A 196 2.65 -21.60 -1.15
C ARG A 196 1.33 -22.36 -1.04
N HIS A 197 0.53 -22.08 -0.02
CA HIS A 197 -0.77 -22.71 0.16
C HIS A 197 -1.74 -22.34 -0.97
N GLN A 198 -1.79 -21.07 -1.35
CA GLN A 198 -2.62 -20.61 -2.46
C GLN A 198 -2.23 -21.23 -3.80
N VAL A 199 -0.93 -21.35 -4.10
CA VAL A 199 -0.44 -22.02 -5.32
C VAL A 199 -0.84 -23.49 -5.33
N SER A 200 -0.71 -24.19 -4.20
CA SER A 200 -1.11 -25.60 -4.09
C SER A 200 -2.61 -25.86 -4.26
N GLN A 201 -3.47 -24.86 -4.01
CA GLN A 201 -4.90 -24.97 -4.28
C GLN A 201 -5.28 -24.60 -5.72
N SER A 202 -4.37 -23.99 -6.47
CA SER A 202 -4.62 -23.45 -7.81
C SER A 202 -4.17 -24.39 -8.95
N GLY A 203 -3.50 -25.51 -8.62
CA GLY A 203 -3.00 -26.52 -9.57
C GLY A 203 -3.60 -27.88 -9.28
#